data_AF-A0A4U9EY62-F1
#
_entry.id   AF-A0A4U9EY62-F1
#
_cell.length_a   1.000
_cell.length_b   1.000
_cell.length_c   1.000
_cell.angle_alpha   90.00
_cell.angle_beta   90.00
_cell.angle_gamma   90.00
#
_symmetry.space_group_name_H-M   'P 1'
#
loop_
_entity.id
_entity.type
_entity.pdbx_description
1 polymer ?
#
loop_
_entity_poly.entity_id
_entity_poly.type
_entity_poly.pdbx_seq_one_letter_code
_entity_poly.pdbx_strand_id
1 'polypeptide(L)'
;MASNPSNVTEFSYVTLKQGINVFDDSPEAKTYQDIIDTVLRQPGARKVYTSLEIENPSRLWLFMDWDKLEDHKNYPKTPEHARVIESLKPLADLEKSMNRHVVVNPFPPEDVLDKACSPVTEVLVAFFPSDYSPSARAAATHRLDKFTAQALKTSPDWRGISYGWSVENDVPIRGDESNSGVMLTAFIGWPSVEAHMKFRETEPFKENVGLVTGIEGMLKLDLFHVSCVTHEAEGLSERDAKNGHGHEHACGSGGCC
;
A
#
# COMPACT_ATOMS: atom_id res chain seq x y z
N MET A 1 16.00 -3.39 20.97
CA MET A 1 15.42 -4.37 20.03
C MET A 1 14.76 -3.57 18.92
N ALA A 2 15.05 -3.86 17.65
CA ALA A 2 14.37 -3.18 16.55
C ALA A 2 12.86 -3.42 16.70
N SER A 3 12.06 -2.35 16.65
CA SER A 3 10.61 -2.45 16.70
C SER A 3 10.14 -3.36 15.57
N ASN A 4 9.40 -4.42 15.90
CA ASN A 4 8.69 -5.24 14.92
C ASN A 4 7.32 -4.60 14.67
N PRO A 5 7.10 -3.92 13.53
CA PRO A 5 5.85 -3.20 13.30
C PRO A 5 4.65 -4.14 13.25
N SER A 6 3.57 -3.71 13.90
CA SER A 6 2.22 -4.21 13.64
C SER A 6 1.55 -3.38 12.56
N ASN A 7 0.43 -3.86 12.00
CA ASN A 7 -0.38 -3.12 11.03
C ASN A 7 0.45 -2.64 9.85
N VAL A 8 1.04 -3.58 9.13
CA VAL A 8 1.96 -3.30 8.03
C VAL A 8 1.30 -3.65 6.71
N THR A 9 1.50 -2.82 5.70
CA THR A 9 1.08 -3.11 4.33
C THR A 9 2.33 -3.51 3.55
N GLU A 10 2.34 -4.72 3.00
CA GLU A 10 3.24 -5.11 1.93
C GLU A 10 2.96 -4.22 0.72
N PHE A 11 4.00 -3.56 0.22
CA PHE A 11 3.99 -2.73 -0.98
C PHE A 11 4.81 -3.46 -2.04
N SER A 12 4.13 -4.24 -2.90
CA SER A 12 4.79 -5.10 -3.86
C SER A 12 4.19 -5.02 -5.26
N TYR A 13 5.02 -5.33 -6.24
CA TYR A 13 4.58 -5.57 -7.60
C TYR A 13 5.44 -6.64 -8.26
N VAL A 14 4.86 -7.31 -9.25
CA VAL A 14 5.59 -8.15 -10.20
C VAL A 14 5.38 -7.65 -11.62
N THR A 15 6.36 -7.90 -12.49
CA THR A 15 6.23 -7.58 -13.91
C THR A 15 5.62 -8.78 -14.64
N LEU A 16 4.39 -8.67 -15.11
CA LEU A 16 3.74 -9.70 -15.93
C LEU A 16 4.49 -9.91 -17.25
N LYS A 17 4.52 -11.17 -17.70
CA LYS A 17 5.00 -11.49 -19.04
C LYS A 17 4.03 -10.96 -20.10
N GLN A 18 4.55 -10.74 -21.29
CA GLN A 18 3.76 -10.21 -22.41
C GLN A 18 2.51 -11.05 -22.68
N GLY A 19 1.36 -10.40 -22.79
CA GLY A 19 0.08 -11.03 -23.10
C GLY A 19 -0.63 -11.69 -21.91
N ILE A 20 -0.01 -11.73 -20.72
CA ILE A 20 -0.67 -12.21 -19.51
C ILE A 20 -1.61 -11.14 -18.98
N ASN A 21 -2.85 -11.54 -18.70
CA ASN A 21 -3.82 -10.77 -17.94
C ASN A 21 -4.37 -11.67 -16.83
N VAL A 22 -4.37 -11.17 -15.60
CA VAL A 22 -4.81 -11.93 -14.42
C VAL A 22 -6.19 -11.53 -13.90
N PHE A 23 -6.91 -10.69 -14.67
CA PHE A 23 -8.23 -10.16 -14.33
C PHE A 23 -9.32 -10.52 -15.35
N ASP A 24 -9.06 -11.49 -16.24
CA ASP A 24 -10.04 -12.04 -17.18
C ASP A 24 -10.42 -13.48 -16.81
N ASP A 25 -11.08 -14.22 -17.72
CA ASP A 25 -11.52 -15.59 -17.50
C ASP A 25 -10.48 -16.65 -17.91
N SER A 26 -9.21 -16.26 -18.10
CA SER A 26 -8.15 -17.15 -18.56
C SER A 26 -7.67 -18.15 -17.48
N PRO A 27 -7.01 -19.27 -17.87
CA PRO A 27 -6.31 -20.14 -16.92
C PRO A 27 -5.26 -19.42 -16.07
N GLU A 28 -4.61 -18.39 -16.62
CA GLU A 28 -3.65 -17.53 -15.95
C GLU A 28 -4.30 -16.73 -14.81
N ALA A 29 -5.47 -16.12 -15.07
CA ALA A 29 -6.25 -15.43 -14.06
C ALA A 29 -6.71 -16.38 -12.94
N LYS A 30 -7.14 -17.60 -13.30
CA LYS A 30 -7.46 -18.62 -12.29
C LYS A 30 -6.26 -19.02 -11.43
N THR A 31 -5.09 -19.18 -12.06
CA THR A 31 -3.84 -19.47 -11.34
C THR A 31 -3.50 -18.34 -10.37
N TYR A 32 -3.70 -17.09 -10.78
CA TYR A 32 -3.51 -15.93 -9.91
C TYR A 32 -4.50 -15.89 -8.75
N GLN A 33 -5.77 -16.21 -8.98
CA GLN A 33 -6.76 -16.31 -7.90
C GLN A 33 -6.36 -17.38 -6.86
N ASP A 34 -5.90 -18.56 -7.31
CA ASP A 34 -5.42 -19.62 -6.41
C ASP A 34 -4.20 -19.16 -5.58
N ILE A 35 -3.35 -18.29 -6.15
CA ILE A 35 -2.24 -17.63 -5.43
C ILE A 35 -2.79 -16.70 -4.34
N ILE A 36 -3.74 -15.81 -4.67
CA ILE A 36 -4.37 -14.89 -3.70
C ILE A 36 -4.98 -15.67 -2.55
N ASP A 37 -5.76 -16.72 -2.85
CA ASP A 37 -6.41 -17.56 -1.83
C ASP A 37 -5.40 -18.29 -0.94
N THR A 38 -4.23 -18.66 -1.48
CA THR A 38 -3.17 -19.31 -0.71
C THR A 38 -2.47 -18.32 0.22
N VAL A 39 -2.23 -17.11 -0.25
CA VAL A 39 -1.59 -16.03 0.51
C VAL A 39 -2.52 -15.53 1.63
N LEU A 40 -3.82 -15.39 1.38
CA LEU A 40 -4.79 -14.96 2.39
C LEU A 40 -5.04 -15.97 3.52
N ARG A 41 -4.66 -17.24 3.31
CA ARG A 41 -4.71 -18.28 4.36
C ARG A 41 -3.52 -18.27 5.31
N GLN A 42 -2.51 -17.44 5.06
CA GLN A 42 -1.34 -17.39 5.91
C GLN A 42 -1.66 -16.71 7.26
N PRO A 43 -1.03 -17.15 8.37
CA PRO A 43 -1.16 -16.47 9.65
C PRO A 43 -0.86 -14.98 9.53
N GLY A 44 -1.68 -14.13 10.13
CA GLY A 44 -1.52 -12.68 10.12
C GLY A 44 -1.94 -11.99 8.82
N ALA A 45 -2.27 -12.71 7.75
CA ALA A 45 -2.84 -12.12 6.54
C ALA A 45 -4.21 -11.50 6.81
N ARG A 46 -4.46 -10.30 6.26
CA ARG A 46 -5.71 -9.55 6.41
C ARG A 46 -6.42 -9.36 5.07
N LYS A 47 -6.00 -8.37 4.28
CA LYS A 47 -6.60 -8.03 2.99
C LYS A 47 -5.53 -7.93 1.92
N VAL A 48 -5.91 -8.23 0.68
CA VAL A 48 -5.13 -8.00 -0.52
C VAL A 48 -5.91 -7.03 -1.40
N TYR A 49 -5.27 -5.94 -1.79
CA TYR A 49 -5.72 -5.03 -2.84
C TYR A 49 -4.81 -5.21 -4.04
N THR A 50 -5.35 -5.67 -5.17
CA THR A 50 -4.55 -5.97 -6.36
C THR A 50 -5.11 -5.34 -7.62
N SER A 51 -4.21 -4.84 -8.48
CA SER A 51 -4.55 -4.14 -9.71
C SER A 51 -3.40 -4.23 -10.70
N LEU A 52 -3.69 -4.07 -11.98
CA LEU A 52 -2.68 -3.60 -12.92
C LEU A 52 -2.46 -2.09 -12.68
N GLU A 53 -1.22 -1.64 -12.84
CA GLU A 53 -0.94 -0.21 -12.97
C GLU A 53 -1.61 0.33 -14.24
N ILE A 54 -2.34 1.44 -14.14
CA ILE A 54 -3.09 2.00 -15.27
C ILE A 54 -2.11 2.52 -16.34
N GLU A 55 -1.04 3.20 -15.94
CA GLU A 55 -0.02 3.76 -16.84
C GLU A 55 0.90 2.69 -17.44
N ASN A 56 1.09 1.57 -16.74
CA ASN A 56 1.90 0.46 -17.22
C ASN A 56 1.27 -0.90 -16.87
N PRO A 57 0.36 -1.41 -17.71
CA PRO A 57 -0.35 -2.65 -17.45
C PRO A 57 0.52 -3.91 -17.34
N SER A 58 1.83 -3.83 -17.62
CA SER A 58 2.75 -4.93 -17.34
C SER A 58 3.05 -5.10 -15.84
N ARG A 59 2.64 -4.16 -14.98
CA ARG A 59 2.91 -4.21 -13.54
C ARG A 59 1.65 -4.59 -12.78
N LEU A 60 1.72 -5.75 -12.15
CA LEU A 60 0.69 -6.25 -11.26
C LEU A 60 1.07 -5.86 -9.82
N TRP A 61 0.31 -4.93 -9.26
CA TRP A 61 0.47 -4.47 -7.89
C TRP A 61 -0.28 -5.38 -6.92
N LEU A 62 0.35 -5.58 -5.77
CA LEU A 62 -0.21 -6.27 -4.62
C LEU A 62 0.07 -5.42 -3.38
N PHE A 63 -0.98 -4.86 -2.81
CA PHE A 63 -0.93 -4.22 -1.51
C PHE A 63 -1.56 -5.18 -0.51
N MET A 64 -0.78 -5.73 0.40
CA MET A 64 -1.27 -6.77 1.30
C MET A 64 -1.09 -6.36 2.75
N ASP A 65 -2.20 -6.32 3.48
CA ASP A 65 -2.20 -6.00 4.90
C ASP A 65 -1.86 -7.23 5.74
N TRP A 66 -0.93 -7.04 6.68
CA TRP A 66 -0.51 -8.03 7.66
C TRP A 66 -0.69 -7.49 9.08
N ASP A 67 -1.11 -8.36 10.00
CA ASP A 67 -1.21 -8.04 11.43
C ASP A 67 0.17 -7.60 11.97
N LYS A 68 1.24 -8.28 11.57
CA LYS A 68 2.64 -7.96 11.93
C LYS A 68 3.58 -8.21 10.76
N LEU A 69 4.66 -7.43 10.71
CA LEU A 69 5.77 -7.65 9.77
C LEU A 69 6.36 -9.06 9.88
N GLU A 70 6.46 -9.59 11.10
CA GLU A 70 6.99 -10.94 11.32
C GLU A 70 6.11 -12.05 10.74
N ASP A 71 4.80 -11.83 10.63
CA ASP A 71 3.89 -12.80 10.02
C ASP A 71 4.25 -12.96 8.53
N HIS A 72 4.41 -11.84 7.81
CA HIS A 72 4.90 -11.89 6.44
C HIS A 72 6.33 -12.44 6.36
N LYS A 73 7.26 -12.03 7.22
CA LYS A 73 8.66 -12.55 7.18
C LYS A 73 8.78 -14.05 7.44
N ASN A 74 7.79 -14.65 8.10
CA ASN A 74 7.72 -16.10 8.28
C ASN A 74 7.13 -16.82 7.09
N TYR A 75 6.27 -16.17 6.30
CA TYR A 75 5.64 -16.79 5.14
C TYR A 75 6.66 -17.34 4.12
N PRO A 76 7.74 -16.64 3.71
CA PRO A 76 8.76 -17.20 2.83
C PRO A 76 9.42 -18.50 3.29
N LYS A 77 9.30 -18.86 4.58
CA LYS A 77 9.86 -20.08 5.16
C LYS A 77 8.92 -21.28 5.01
N THR A 78 7.70 -21.10 4.48
CA THR A 78 6.70 -22.16 4.37
C THR A 78 6.73 -22.86 2.99
N PRO A 79 6.31 -24.13 2.91
CA PRO A 79 6.13 -24.83 1.64
C PRO A 79 5.07 -24.17 0.73
N GLU A 80 4.09 -23.49 1.32
CA GLU A 80 3.03 -22.75 0.60
C GLU A 80 3.64 -21.61 -0.21
N HIS A 81 4.56 -20.84 0.36
CA HIS A 81 5.24 -19.76 -0.35
C HIS A 81 6.02 -20.28 -1.56
N ALA A 82 6.76 -21.39 -1.40
CA ALA A 82 7.47 -22.00 -2.52
C ALA A 82 6.51 -22.37 -3.67
N ARG A 83 5.34 -22.93 -3.36
CA ARG A 83 4.30 -23.25 -4.35
C ARG A 83 3.72 -22.00 -5.02
N VAL A 84 3.52 -20.92 -4.27
CA VAL A 84 3.07 -19.63 -4.82
C VAL A 84 4.11 -19.07 -5.79
N ILE A 85 5.40 -19.08 -5.43
CA ILE A 85 6.48 -18.63 -6.32
C ILE A 85 6.52 -19.47 -7.60
N GLU A 86 6.44 -20.80 -7.52
CA GLU A 86 6.40 -21.65 -8.72
C GLU A 86 5.17 -21.35 -9.61
N SER A 87 4.02 -21.05 -9.00
CA SER A 87 2.79 -20.70 -9.73
C SER A 87 2.86 -19.31 -10.36
N LEU A 88 3.63 -18.38 -9.78
CA LEU A 88 3.80 -17.03 -10.28
C LEU A 88 4.84 -16.92 -11.41
N LYS A 89 5.87 -17.78 -11.41
CA LYS A 89 6.91 -17.85 -12.45
C LYS A 89 6.40 -17.93 -13.90
N PRO A 90 5.35 -18.70 -14.25
CA PRO A 90 4.82 -18.68 -15.62
C PRO A 90 4.19 -17.34 -15.97
N LEU A 91 3.59 -16.63 -15.00
CA LEU A 91 2.84 -15.39 -15.19
C LEU A 91 3.73 -14.14 -15.25
N ALA A 92 4.82 -14.13 -14.49
CA ALA A 92 5.62 -12.92 -14.25
C ALA A 92 7.14 -13.14 -14.33
N ASP A 93 7.85 -12.06 -14.62
CA ASP A 93 9.30 -11.88 -14.47
C ASP A 93 9.57 -11.41 -13.03
N LEU A 94 9.97 -12.36 -12.18
CA LEU A 94 10.22 -12.10 -10.75
C LEU A 94 11.53 -11.35 -10.50
N GLU A 95 12.44 -11.30 -11.47
CA GLU A 95 13.67 -10.50 -11.34
C GLU A 95 13.37 -9.00 -11.46
N LYS A 96 12.24 -8.66 -12.09
CA LYS A 96 11.70 -7.29 -12.19
C LYS A 96 10.51 -7.10 -11.25
N SER A 97 10.71 -7.48 -9.99
CA SER A 97 9.70 -7.34 -8.94
C SER A 97 10.24 -6.55 -7.75
N MET A 98 9.32 -6.05 -6.94
CA MET A 98 9.64 -5.43 -5.67
C MET A 98 8.70 -5.98 -4.60
N ASN A 99 9.25 -6.24 -3.42
CA ASN A 99 8.48 -6.57 -2.22
C ASN A 99 9.12 -5.82 -1.04
N ARG A 100 8.38 -4.85 -0.49
CA ARG A 100 8.80 -4.01 0.64
C ARG A 100 7.60 -3.76 1.54
N HIS A 101 7.83 -3.11 2.67
CA HIS A 101 6.78 -2.86 3.66
C HIS A 101 6.64 -1.39 3.95
N VAL A 102 5.41 -0.96 4.17
CA VAL A 102 5.09 0.39 4.62
C VAL A 102 4.19 0.32 5.85
N VAL A 103 4.41 1.25 6.79
CA VAL A 103 3.49 1.47 7.91
C VAL A 103 2.72 2.72 7.59
N VAL A 104 1.46 2.54 7.20
CA VAL A 104 0.57 3.62 6.75
C VAL A 104 -0.41 4.05 7.83
N ASN A 105 -0.90 5.27 7.71
CA ASN A 105 -1.97 5.79 8.56
C ASN A 105 -2.96 6.60 7.70
N PRO A 106 -4.27 6.32 7.78
CA PRO A 106 -4.92 5.23 8.54
C PRO A 106 -4.57 3.83 8.03
N PHE A 107 -4.63 2.84 8.92
CA PHE A 107 -4.53 1.40 8.61
C PHE A 107 -5.80 0.68 9.08
N PRO A 108 -6.36 -0.26 8.29
CA PRO A 108 -5.97 -0.59 6.92
C PRO A 108 -6.25 0.59 5.94
N PRO A 109 -5.53 0.70 4.81
CA PRO A 109 -5.77 1.74 3.79
C PRO A 109 -7.03 1.47 2.93
N GLU A 110 -8.05 0.80 3.48
CA GLU A 110 -9.20 0.29 2.72
C GLU A 110 -10.07 1.40 2.11
N ASP A 111 -10.23 2.54 2.79
CA ASP A 111 -11.03 3.67 2.28
C ASP A 111 -10.48 4.22 0.95
N VAL A 112 -9.17 4.07 0.71
CA VAL A 112 -8.49 4.58 -0.48
C VAL A 112 -8.07 3.50 -1.46
N LEU A 113 -7.94 2.24 -1.04
CA LEU A 113 -7.59 1.12 -1.92
C LEU A 113 -8.79 0.26 -2.34
N ASP A 114 -9.87 0.21 -1.58
CA ASP A 114 -11.06 -0.54 -2.00
C ASP A 114 -11.83 0.24 -3.07
N LYS A 115 -12.03 -0.38 -4.24
CA LYS A 115 -12.74 0.25 -5.37
C LYS A 115 -14.17 0.68 -5.05
N ALA A 116 -14.82 0.11 -4.03
CA ALA A 116 -16.14 0.54 -3.60
C ALA A 116 -16.12 1.92 -2.94
N CYS A 117 -15.04 2.24 -2.22
CA CYS A 117 -14.82 3.54 -1.57
C CYS A 117 -14.15 4.53 -2.53
N SER A 118 -13.09 4.07 -3.21
CA SER A 118 -12.24 4.83 -4.10
C SER A 118 -11.99 4.04 -5.40
N PRO A 119 -12.83 4.19 -6.43
CA PRO A 119 -12.71 3.45 -7.70
C PRO A 119 -11.34 3.52 -8.36
N VAL A 120 -10.62 4.62 -8.14
CA VAL A 120 -9.23 4.81 -8.55
C VAL A 120 -8.43 5.32 -7.35
N THR A 121 -7.22 4.78 -7.19
CA THR A 121 -6.24 5.29 -6.23
C THR A 121 -5.07 5.87 -7.01
N GLU A 122 -4.67 7.09 -6.68
CA GLU A 122 -3.34 7.61 -7.01
C GLU A 122 -2.35 7.06 -5.98
N VAL A 123 -1.29 6.41 -6.45
CA VAL A 123 -0.16 5.97 -5.63
C VAL A 123 1.00 6.90 -5.89
N LEU A 124 1.31 7.73 -4.90
CA LEU A 124 2.46 8.61 -4.91
C LEU A 124 3.61 7.95 -4.15
N VAL A 125 4.79 7.93 -4.77
CA VAL A 125 5.98 7.32 -4.19
C VAL A 125 7.16 8.29 -4.25
N ALA A 126 7.57 8.80 -3.09
CA ALA A 126 8.73 9.67 -2.95
C ALA A 126 9.91 8.90 -2.34
N PHE A 127 11.06 8.92 -3.02
CA PHE A 127 12.29 8.26 -2.60
C PHE A 127 13.29 9.26 -2.03
N PHE A 128 13.97 8.87 -0.96
CA PHE A 128 14.98 9.65 -0.24
C PHE A 128 16.21 8.80 0.05
N PRO A 129 17.38 9.39 0.39
CA PRO A 129 18.57 8.63 0.78
C PRO A 129 18.28 7.62 1.91
N SER A 130 19.00 6.49 1.92
CA SER A 130 18.82 5.45 2.94
C SER A 130 19.00 5.93 4.38
N ASP A 131 19.80 6.98 4.59
CA ASP A 131 20.07 7.62 5.87
C ASP A 131 19.17 8.85 6.16
N TYR A 132 18.08 9.03 5.39
CA TYR A 132 17.15 10.14 5.58
C TYR A 132 16.58 10.13 7.01
N SER A 133 16.95 11.18 7.75
CA SER A 133 16.85 11.20 9.21
C SER A 133 15.39 11.21 9.70
N PRO A 134 15.12 10.77 10.94
CA PRO A 134 13.77 10.82 11.50
C PRO A 134 13.15 12.23 11.51
N SER A 135 13.94 13.27 11.75
CA SER A 135 13.45 14.65 11.70
C SER A 135 13.12 15.11 10.28
N ALA A 136 13.91 14.68 9.29
CA ALA A 136 13.61 14.95 7.88
C ALA A 136 12.35 14.21 7.42
N ARG A 137 12.17 12.93 7.84
CA ARG A 137 10.93 12.17 7.63
C ARG A 137 9.71 12.89 8.20
N ALA A 138 9.80 13.37 9.44
CA ALA A 138 8.72 14.13 10.07
C ALA A 138 8.41 15.44 9.32
N ALA A 139 9.43 16.15 8.84
CA ALA A 139 9.24 17.37 8.05
C ALA A 139 8.57 17.08 6.69
N ALA A 140 8.98 16.01 6.00
CA ALA A 140 8.36 15.57 4.75
C ALA A 140 6.89 15.16 4.95
N THR A 141 6.59 14.39 6.00
CA THR A 141 5.21 14.06 6.40
C THR A 141 4.38 15.31 6.67
N HIS A 142 4.92 16.27 7.42
CA HIS A 142 4.22 17.53 7.70
C HIS A 142 3.90 18.34 6.43
N ARG A 143 4.74 18.26 5.39
CA ARG A 143 4.46 18.90 4.10
C ARG A 143 3.32 18.18 3.36
N LEU A 144 3.28 16.85 3.40
CA LEU A 144 2.16 16.07 2.85
C LEU A 144 0.85 16.36 3.59
N ASP A 145 0.89 16.54 4.91
CA ASP A 145 -0.28 16.97 5.71
C ASP A 145 -0.78 18.35 5.27
N LYS A 146 0.14 19.30 5.06
CA LYS A 146 -0.21 20.63 4.54
C LYS A 146 -0.83 20.54 3.16
N PHE A 147 -0.26 19.75 2.25
CA PHE A 147 -0.83 19.53 0.93
C PHE A 147 -2.24 18.94 1.01
N THR A 148 -2.45 17.98 1.91
CA THR A 148 -3.77 17.40 2.16
C THR A 148 -4.76 18.46 2.64
N ALA A 149 -4.36 19.27 3.62
CA ALA A 149 -5.23 20.29 4.21
C ALA A 149 -5.55 21.45 3.27
N GLN A 150 -4.57 21.88 2.46
CA GLN A 150 -4.65 23.09 1.64
C GLN A 150 -5.09 22.81 0.20
N ALA A 151 -4.85 21.59 -0.31
CA ALA A 151 -5.22 21.21 -1.67
C ALA A 151 -6.26 20.08 -1.70
N LEU A 152 -5.93 18.87 -1.23
CA LEU A 152 -6.79 17.69 -1.42
C LEU A 152 -8.20 17.89 -0.85
N LYS A 153 -8.30 18.38 0.40
CA LYS A 153 -9.58 18.65 1.08
C LYS A 153 -10.47 19.69 0.39
N THR A 154 -9.93 20.46 -0.55
CA THR A 154 -10.72 21.44 -1.31
C THR A 154 -11.48 20.80 -2.47
N SER A 155 -11.07 19.59 -2.89
CA SER A 155 -11.74 18.86 -3.97
C SER A 155 -12.96 18.11 -3.43
N PRO A 156 -14.15 18.27 -4.03
CA PRO A 156 -15.31 17.45 -3.68
C PRO A 156 -15.16 15.99 -4.12
N ASP A 157 -14.22 15.71 -5.03
CA ASP A 157 -13.95 14.36 -5.55
C ASP A 157 -12.92 13.59 -4.71
N TRP A 158 -12.23 14.24 -3.78
CA TRP A 158 -11.24 13.58 -2.93
C TRP A 158 -11.92 12.58 -1.98
N ARG A 159 -11.43 11.34 -1.95
CA ARG A 159 -12.02 10.24 -1.15
C ARG A 159 -11.22 9.87 0.10
N GLY A 160 -10.06 10.49 0.32
CA GLY A 160 -9.21 10.20 1.47
C GLY A 160 -7.74 10.08 1.10
N ILE A 161 -6.91 9.92 2.11
CA ILE A 161 -5.48 9.63 1.97
C ILE A 161 -5.06 8.66 3.06
N SER A 162 -4.23 7.67 2.71
CA SER A 162 -3.44 6.89 3.66
C SER A 162 -1.99 6.91 3.21
N TYR A 163 -1.07 7.26 4.11
CA TYR A 163 0.33 7.44 3.75
C TYR A 163 1.25 6.94 4.85
N GLY A 164 2.49 6.63 4.48
CA GLY A 164 3.42 6.00 5.39
C GLY A 164 4.85 5.87 4.86
N TRP A 165 5.76 5.57 5.77
CA TRP A 165 7.16 5.33 5.45
C TRP A 165 7.43 3.84 5.28
N SER A 166 8.40 3.52 4.42
CA SER A 166 8.92 2.17 4.34
C SER A 166 9.58 1.73 5.65
N VAL A 167 9.44 0.46 5.97
CA VAL A 167 10.17 -0.17 7.07
C VAL A 167 11.64 -0.33 6.70
N GLU A 168 11.89 -0.74 5.46
CA GLU A 168 13.22 -0.85 4.89
C GLU A 168 13.81 0.50 4.48
N ASN A 169 15.14 0.59 4.48
CA ASN A 169 15.90 1.77 4.01
C ASN A 169 16.62 1.53 2.66
N ASP A 170 16.37 0.39 2.02
CA ASP A 170 16.94 -0.05 0.75
C ASP A 170 15.83 -0.44 -0.25
N VAL A 171 14.77 0.35 -0.29
CA VAL A 171 13.71 0.25 -1.30
C VAL A 171 14.31 0.64 -2.66
N PRO A 172 14.28 -0.24 -3.69
CA PRO A 172 14.79 0.09 -5.02
C PRO A 172 14.07 1.30 -5.62
N ILE A 173 14.82 2.25 -6.18
CA ILE A 173 14.22 3.42 -6.81
C ILE A 173 13.67 3.00 -8.17
N ARG A 174 12.35 3.15 -8.35
CA ARG A 174 11.67 2.76 -9.58
C ARG A 174 12.28 3.45 -10.80
N GLY A 175 12.67 2.68 -11.82
CA GLY A 175 13.31 3.21 -13.04
C GLY A 175 14.77 3.64 -12.85
N ASP A 176 15.34 3.38 -11.68
CA ASP A 176 16.78 3.41 -11.40
C ASP A 176 17.09 2.34 -10.35
N GLU A 177 16.86 1.07 -10.71
CA GLU A 177 16.99 -0.05 -9.76
C GLU A 177 18.44 -0.27 -9.28
N SER A 178 19.42 0.46 -9.83
CA SER A 178 20.80 0.48 -9.34
C SER A 178 20.96 1.25 -8.03
N ASN A 179 19.98 2.09 -7.69
CA ASN A 179 19.93 2.88 -6.47
C ASN A 179 18.76 2.46 -5.58
N SER A 180 18.91 2.66 -4.28
CA SER A 180 17.89 2.38 -3.29
C SER A 180 17.86 3.43 -2.20
N GLY A 181 16.77 3.46 -1.43
CA GLY A 181 16.55 4.48 -0.40
C GLY A 181 15.40 4.15 0.54
N VAL A 182 15.00 5.13 1.33
CA VAL A 182 13.73 5.07 2.06
C VAL A 182 12.61 5.66 1.20
N MET A 183 11.41 5.11 1.33
CA MET A 183 10.24 5.49 0.56
C MET A 183 9.17 6.10 1.49
N LEU A 184 8.61 7.24 1.09
CA LEU A 184 7.31 7.73 1.56
C LEU A 184 6.29 7.41 0.48
N THR A 185 5.25 6.65 0.82
CA THR A 185 4.14 6.38 -0.09
C THR A 185 2.87 7.06 0.40
N ALA A 186 2.00 7.47 -0.52
CA ALA A 186 0.65 7.93 -0.25
C ALA A 186 -0.33 7.31 -1.23
N PHE A 187 -1.38 6.70 -0.70
CA PHE A 187 -2.56 6.24 -1.41
C PHE A 187 -3.65 7.32 -1.31
N ILE A 188 -4.05 7.90 -2.43
CA ILE A 188 -5.04 8.99 -2.49
C ILE A 188 -6.24 8.52 -3.31
N GLY A 189 -7.41 8.54 -2.70
CA GLY A 189 -8.63 8.02 -3.32
C GLY A 189 -9.33 9.02 -4.24
N TRP A 190 -9.78 8.54 -5.40
CA TRP A 190 -10.46 9.29 -6.45
C TRP A 190 -11.61 8.49 -7.08
N PRO A 191 -12.66 9.15 -7.60
CA PRO A 191 -13.72 8.47 -8.35
C PRO A 191 -13.29 8.02 -9.75
N SER A 192 -12.28 8.67 -10.34
CA SER A 192 -11.68 8.29 -11.62
C SER A 192 -10.32 8.98 -11.81
N VAL A 193 -9.53 8.50 -12.78
CA VAL A 193 -8.28 9.17 -13.19
C VAL A 193 -8.58 10.60 -13.67
N GLU A 194 -9.66 10.79 -14.44
CA GLU A 194 -10.06 12.11 -14.95
C GLU A 194 -10.39 13.10 -13.83
N ALA A 195 -10.97 12.63 -12.72
CA ALA A 195 -11.25 13.48 -11.56
C ALA A 195 -9.96 13.97 -10.90
N HIS A 196 -8.98 13.08 -10.69
CA HIS A 196 -7.64 13.49 -10.26
C HIS A 196 -7.02 14.49 -11.24
N MET A 197 -7.04 14.19 -12.54
CA MET A 197 -6.46 15.07 -13.55
C MET A 197 -7.13 16.46 -13.58
N LYS A 198 -8.45 16.55 -13.37
CA LYS A 198 -9.16 17.83 -13.22
C LYS A 198 -8.76 18.56 -11.95
N PHE A 199 -8.60 17.86 -10.84
CA PHE A 199 -8.11 18.45 -9.59
C PHE A 199 -6.75 19.14 -9.77
N ARG A 200 -5.85 18.54 -10.55
CA ARG A 200 -4.53 19.13 -10.85
C ARG A 200 -4.62 20.48 -11.59
N GLU A 201 -5.74 20.76 -12.24
CA GLU A 201 -5.95 22.04 -12.93
C GLU A 201 -6.49 23.15 -12.04
N THR A 202 -6.86 22.83 -10.79
CA THR A 202 -7.41 23.80 -9.83
C THR A 202 -6.32 24.70 -9.24
N GLU A 203 -6.70 25.92 -8.84
CA GLU A 203 -5.80 26.86 -8.16
C GLU A 203 -5.26 26.29 -6.83
N PRO A 204 -6.07 25.69 -5.93
CA PRO A 204 -5.56 25.07 -4.71
C PRO A 204 -4.46 24.03 -4.97
N PHE A 205 -4.58 23.21 -6.02
CA PHE A 205 -3.50 22.29 -6.38
C PHE A 205 -2.26 23.06 -6.85
N LYS A 206 -2.41 23.96 -7.82
CA LYS A 206 -1.29 24.68 -8.45
C LYS A 206 -0.48 25.49 -7.44
N GLU A 207 -1.14 26.10 -6.46
CA GLU A 207 -0.48 26.88 -5.40
C GLU A 207 0.26 25.98 -4.38
N ASN A 208 -0.21 24.75 -4.17
CA ASN A 208 0.26 23.89 -3.09
C ASN A 208 1.06 22.65 -3.52
N VAL A 209 1.12 22.33 -4.82
CA VAL A 209 1.86 21.15 -5.34
C VAL A 209 3.34 21.14 -4.94
N GLY A 210 3.93 22.33 -4.77
CA GLY A 210 5.31 22.50 -4.28
C GLY A 210 5.54 21.93 -2.87
N LEU A 211 4.50 21.74 -2.06
CA LEU A 211 4.60 21.05 -0.77
C LEU A 211 5.07 19.61 -0.94
N VAL A 212 4.68 18.94 -2.01
CA VAL A 212 5.04 17.55 -2.31
C VAL A 212 6.22 17.46 -3.25
N THR A 213 6.24 18.23 -4.34
CA THR A 213 7.32 18.16 -5.34
C THR A 213 8.63 18.81 -4.87
N GLY A 214 8.55 19.68 -3.86
CA GLY A 214 9.70 20.40 -3.29
C GLY A 214 10.12 19.90 -1.90
N ILE A 215 9.87 18.63 -1.56
CA ILE A 215 10.38 18.05 -0.31
C ILE A 215 11.90 17.96 -0.39
N GLU A 216 12.59 18.50 0.62
CA GLU A 216 14.04 18.53 0.69
C GLU A 216 14.64 17.12 0.75
N GLY A 217 15.70 16.90 -0.03
CA GLY A 217 16.40 15.62 -0.10
C GLY A 217 15.69 14.52 -0.91
N MET A 218 14.56 14.83 -1.55
CA MET A 218 13.87 13.88 -2.42
C MET A 218 14.73 13.55 -3.65
N LEU A 219 15.02 12.27 -3.85
CA LEU A 219 15.78 11.76 -4.98
C LEU A 219 14.88 11.57 -6.21
N LYS A 220 13.66 11.09 -5.97
CA LYS A 220 12.68 10.82 -7.02
C LYS A 220 11.27 10.92 -6.48
N LEU A 221 10.37 11.42 -7.32
CA LEU A 221 8.93 11.31 -7.15
C LEU A 221 8.37 10.52 -8.32
N ASP A 222 7.60 9.48 -8.03
CA ASP A 222 6.89 8.67 -9.00
C ASP A 222 5.40 8.64 -8.64
N LEU A 223 4.54 8.64 -9.66
CA LEU A 223 3.09 8.62 -9.48
C LEU A 223 2.47 7.69 -10.52
N PHE A 224 1.51 6.90 -10.09
CA PHE A 224 0.72 6.02 -10.95
C PHE A 224 -0.65 5.79 -10.36
N HIS A 225 -1.55 5.19 -11.12
CA HIS A 225 -2.89 4.85 -10.66
C HIS A 225 -3.12 3.35 -10.64
N VAL A 226 -4.00 2.94 -9.73
CA VAL A 226 -4.52 1.57 -9.62
C VAL A 226 -6.04 1.61 -9.43
N SER A 227 -6.70 0.52 -9.79
CA SER A 227 -8.12 0.27 -9.52
C SER A 227 -8.24 -1.12 -8.92
N CYS A 228 -8.07 -1.20 -7.60
CA CYS A 228 -7.84 -2.49 -6.96
C CYS A 228 -9.12 -3.33 -6.84
N VAL A 229 -8.97 -4.62 -7.09
CA VAL A 229 -9.88 -5.65 -6.58
C VAL A 229 -9.40 -6.03 -5.18
N THR A 230 -10.33 -6.02 -4.23
CA THR A 230 -10.08 -6.39 -2.83
C THR A 230 -10.46 -7.84 -2.60
N HIS A 231 -9.59 -8.58 -1.91
CA HIS A 231 -9.87 -9.90 -1.34
C HIS A 231 -9.51 -9.88 0.14
N GLU A 232 -10.26 -10.60 0.97
CA GLU A 232 -10.01 -10.65 2.41
C GLU A 232 -9.85 -12.08 2.91
N ALA A 233 -9.03 -12.23 3.95
CA ALA A 233 -8.81 -13.49 4.61
C ALA A 233 -10.09 -13.96 5.32
N GLU A 234 -10.36 -15.26 5.22
CA GLU A 234 -11.53 -15.87 5.85
C GLU A 234 -11.55 -15.59 7.36
N GLY A 235 -12.72 -15.21 7.88
CA GLY A 235 -12.90 -14.94 9.30
C GLY A 235 -12.26 -13.64 9.80
N LEU A 236 -11.82 -12.73 8.91
CA LEU A 236 -11.16 -11.48 9.31
C LEU A 236 -12.04 -10.61 10.21
N SER A 237 -13.32 -10.43 9.84
CA SER A 237 -14.27 -9.64 10.62
C SER A 237 -14.44 -10.18 12.06
N GLU A 238 -14.52 -11.51 12.21
CA GLU A 238 -14.62 -12.16 13.52
C GLU A 238 -13.32 -12.05 14.33
N ARG A 239 -12.15 -12.10 13.67
CA ARG A 239 -10.85 -11.87 14.32
C ARG A 239 -10.76 -10.46 14.86
N ASP A 240 -11.16 -9.46 14.06
CA ASP A 240 -11.12 -8.06 14.46
C ASP A 240 -12.10 -7.75 15.60
N ALA A 241 -13.32 -8.32 15.56
CA ALA A 241 -14.29 -8.17 16.64
C ALA A 241 -13.79 -8.75 17.99
N LYS A 242 -13.12 -9.91 17.96
CA LYS A 242 -12.52 -10.52 19.16
C LYS A 242 -11.39 -9.67 19.74
N ASN A 243 -10.58 -9.05 18.89
CA ASN A 243 -9.49 -8.17 19.31
C ASN A 243 -10.01 -6.82 19.84
N GLY A 244 -11.13 -6.32 19.29
CA GLY A 244 -11.79 -5.09 19.75
C GLY A 244 -12.48 -5.22 21.12
N HIS A 245 -12.99 -6.41 21.47
CA HIS A 245 -13.66 -6.65 22.76
C HIS A 245 -12.71 -6.88 23.95
N GLY A 246 -11.38 -6.84 23.77
CA GLY A 246 -10.40 -6.98 24.84
C GLY A 246 -10.19 -5.74 25.73
N HIS A 247 -10.85 -4.62 25.42
CA HIS A 247 -10.61 -3.32 26.10
C HIS A 247 -11.79 -2.76 26.91
N GLU A 248 -12.87 -3.52 27.11
CA GLU A 248 -13.93 -3.16 28.05
C GLU A 248 -13.98 -4.18 29.20
N HIS A 249 -13.44 -3.77 30.35
CA HIS A 249 -13.94 -4.00 31.72
C HIS A 249 -12.80 -3.97 32.75
N ALA A 250 -12.49 -2.76 33.22
CA ALA A 250 -12.02 -2.55 34.59
C ALA A 250 -12.59 -1.22 35.12
N CYS A 251 -13.91 -1.04 35.02
CA CYS A 251 -14.59 -0.06 35.86
C CYS A 251 -14.75 -0.72 37.23
N GLY A 252 -13.86 -0.37 38.15
CA GLY A 252 -13.84 -0.88 39.52
C GLY A 252 -15.17 -0.65 40.21
N SER A 253 -15.89 -1.73 40.46
CA SER A 253 -16.94 -1.78 41.46
C SER A 253 -16.31 -2.01 42.84
N GLY A 254 -16.23 -0.93 43.62
CA GLY A 254 -15.99 -0.94 45.06
C GLY A 254 -16.16 0.50 45.53
N GLY A 255 -17.30 0.92 46.07
CA GLY A 255 -18.10 0.27 47.11
C GLY A 255 -17.91 1.11 48.37
N CYS A 256 -18.96 1.84 48.75
CA CYS A 256 -19.01 2.71 49.91
C CYS A 256 -18.49 2.05 51.19
N CYS A 257 -17.72 2.81 51.97
CA CYS A 257 -17.88 3.09 53.41
C CYS A 257 -16.92 4.22 53.80
#